data_AF-A0A1I0GUL7-F1
#
_entry.id   AF-A0A1I0GUL7-F1
#
_cell.length_a   1.000
_cell.length_b   1.000
_cell.length_c   1.000
_cell.angle_alpha   90.00
_cell.angle_beta   90.00
_cell.angle_gamma   90.00
#
_symmetry.space_group_name_H-M   'P 1'
#
loop_
_entity.id
_entity.type
_entity.pdbx_description
1 polymer ?
#
loop_
_entity_poly.entity_id
_entity_poly.type
_entity_poly.pdbx_seq_one_letter_code
_entity_poly.pdbx_strand_id
1 'polypeptide(L)'
;MTGVQSLITPDDVRRLVRYDAETGRLYWLPRPPEMFPTGRYSTERRAALWNSRWAGREAFTSASHGYRSGLICDRKMQAHRVAWAVIHGRWPNGEIDHINGDRSDNRLANLREVTKRENHRNMAIRSDNTSGVTGVYWAREKGKWAAYIKADKMVALGRYDTFAEAVAARRAAEKVLGYHPNHGRR
;
A
#
# COMPACT_ATOMS: atom_id res chain seq x y z
N MET A 1 17.33 -29.40 -9.36
CA MET A 1 16.25 -28.79 -10.16
C MET A 1 15.44 -27.88 -9.25
N THR A 2 15.88 -26.63 -9.09
CA THR A 2 15.14 -25.59 -8.37
C THR A 2 13.95 -25.19 -9.23
N GLY A 3 12.79 -25.77 -8.91
CA GLY A 3 11.55 -25.51 -9.63
C GLY A 3 11.30 -24.00 -9.72
N VAL A 4 11.01 -23.54 -10.93
CA VAL A 4 10.44 -22.22 -11.18
C VAL A 4 9.14 -22.17 -10.37
N GLN A 5 9.18 -21.62 -9.16
CA GLN A 5 7.96 -21.30 -8.42
C GLN A 5 7.25 -20.23 -9.24
N SER A 6 6.27 -20.68 -10.02
CA SER A 6 5.37 -19.83 -10.79
C SER A 6 4.86 -18.69 -9.90
N LEU A 7 4.89 -17.47 -10.45
CA LEU A 7 4.27 -16.33 -9.80
C LEU A 7 2.79 -16.64 -9.63
N ILE A 8 2.28 -16.55 -8.40
CA ILE A 8 0.86 -16.76 -8.13
C ILE A 8 0.02 -15.80 -8.98
N THR A 9 -0.90 -16.35 -9.76
CA THR A 9 -1.74 -15.56 -10.66
C THR A 9 -2.95 -14.97 -9.90
N PRO A 10 -3.58 -13.89 -10.40
CA PRO A 10 -4.84 -13.41 -9.85
C PRO A 10 -5.94 -14.50 -9.81
N ASP A 11 -5.93 -15.41 -10.78
CA ASP A 11 -6.89 -16.52 -10.82
C ASP A 11 -6.62 -17.56 -9.73
N ASP A 12 -5.34 -17.89 -9.48
CA ASP A 12 -4.99 -18.72 -8.32
C ASP A 12 -5.45 -18.07 -7.01
N VAL A 13 -5.27 -16.75 -6.87
CA VAL A 13 -5.73 -16.02 -5.69
C VAL A 13 -7.25 -16.06 -5.54
N ARG A 14 -8.01 -15.92 -6.63
CA ARG A 14 -9.48 -16.04 -6.62
C ARG A 14 -9.97 -17.43 -6.22
N ARG A 15 -9.19 -18.48 -6.52
CA ARG A 15 -9.48 -19.84 -6.06
C ARG A 15 -9.21 -20.02 -4.56
N LEU A 16 -8.37 -19.18 -3.97
CA LEU A 16 -7.87 -19.31 -2.60
C LEU A 16 -8.49 -18.32 -1.61
N VAL A 17 -9.01 -17.20 -2.09
CA VAL A 17 -9.45 -16.08 -1.27
C VAL A 17 -10.72 -15.46 -1.84
N ARG A 18 -11.71 -15.26 -0.97
CA ARG A 18 -12.90 -14.47 -1.23
C ARG A 18 -12.73 -13.07 -0.67
N TYR A 19 -13.14 -12.05 -1.41
CA TYR A 19 -13.25 -10.68 -0.95
C TYR A 19 -14.70 -10.34 -0.56
N ASP A 20 -14.87 -9.61 0.52
CA ASP A 20 -16.13 -9.01 0.95
C ASP A 20 -16.09 -7.52 0.65
N ALA A 21 -16.94 -7.07 -0.29
CA ALA A 21 -16.96 -5.70 -0.78
C ALA A 21 -17.52 -4.69 0.24
N GLU A 22 -18.39 -5.14 1.15
CA GLU A 22 -18.98 -4.25 2.16
C GLU A 22 -17.95 -3.92 3.25
N THR A 23 -17.18 -4.92 3.68
CA THR A 23 -16.23 -4.80 4.79
C THR A 23 -14.79 -4.57 4.36
N GLY A 24 -14.46 -4.85 3.10
CA GLY A 24 -13.08 -4.86 2.61
C GLY A 24 -12.23 -6.03 3.10
N ARG A 25 -12.85 -7.03 3.74
CA ARG A 25 -12.15 -8.17 4.34
C ARG A 25 -11.93 -9.30 3.34
N LEU A 26 -10.94 -10.12 3.63
CA LEU A 26 -10.60 -11.30 2.84
C LEU A 26 -10.85 -12.55 3.68
N TYR A 27 -11.29 -13.62 3.05
CA TYR A 27 -11.59 -14.91 3.70
C TYR A 27 -10.96 -16.05 2.91
N TRP A 28 -10.38 -17.00 3.62
CA TRP A 28 -9.80 -18.18 3.00
C TRP A 28 -10.90 -19.06 2.39
N LEU A 29 -10.76 -19.39 1.11
CA LEU A 29 -11.54 -20.45 0.47
C LEU A 29 -10.87 -21.82 0.72
N PRO A 30 -11.60 -22.93 0.56
CA PRO A 30 -10.99 -24.25 0.57
C PRO A 30 -9.85 -24.33 -0.44
N ARG A 31 -8.64 -24.65 0.06
CA ARG A 31 -7.47 -24.85 -0.78
C ARG A 31 -7.52 -26.25 -1.39
N PRO A 32 -7.42 -26.39 -2.71
CA PRO A 32 -7.56 -27.68 -3.36
C PRO A 32 -6.24 -28.48 -3.29
N PRO A 33 -6.28 -29.83 -3.31
CA PRO A 33 -5.11 -30.70 -3.13
C PRO A 33 -3.95 -30.41 -4.08
N GLU A 34 -4.22 -30.06 -5.34
CA GLU A 34 -3.22 -29.78 -6.37
C GLU A 34 -2.33 -28.57 -6.06
N MET A 35 -2.72 -27.72 -5.11
CA MET A 35 -1.93 -26.57 -4.65
C MET A 35 -0.98 -26.91 -3.48
N PHE A 36 -0.92 -28.18 -3.08
CA PHE A 36 0.04 -28.66 -2.09
C PHE A 36 1.16 -29.46 -2.77
N PRO A 37 2.42 -29.31 -2.33
CA PRO A 37 3.50 -30.14 -2.85
C PRO A 37 3.33 -31.59 -2.40
N THR A 38 3.68 -32.52 -3.28
CA THR A 38 3.81 -33.94 -2.94
C THR A 38 4.92 -34.13 -1.89
N GLY A 39 4.82 -35.19 -1.10
CA GLY A 39 5.78 -35.48 -0.03
C GLY A 39 5.33 -36.67 0.82
N ARG A 40 5.78 -36.68 2.08
CA ARG A 40 5.46 -37.77 3.04
C ARG A 40 3.96 -38.04 3.21
N TYR A 41 3.12 -37.01 3.07
CA TYR A 41 1.67 -37.11 3.14
C TYR A 41 1.05 -36.74 1.80
N SER A 42 -0.07 -37.40 1.47
CA SER A 42 -0.84 -37.11 0.26
C SER A 42 -1.35 -35.66 0.25
N THR A 43 -1.54 -35.11 -0.94
CA THR A 43 -2.05 -33.76 -1.18
C THR A 43 -3.44 -33.56 -0.57
N GLU A 44 -4.29 -34.59 -0.58
CA GLU A 44 -5.65 -34.59 -0.04
C GLU A 44 -5.61 -34.47 1.49
N ARG A 45 -4.72 -35.23 2.15
CA ARG A 45 -4.53 -35.13 3.61
C ARG A 45 -4.04 -33.74 4.01
N ARG A 46 -3.08 -33.17 3.25
CA ARG A 46 -2.55 -31.82 3.51
C ARG A 46 -3.63 -30.76 3.31
N ALA A 47 -4.42 -30.88 2.25
CA ALA A 47 -5.56 -29.99 2.00
C ALA A 47 -6.62 -30.08 3.08
N ALA A 48 -7.03 -31.28 3.50
CA ALA A 48 -8.00 -31.48 4.57
C ALA A 48 -7.56 -30.83 5.90
N LEU A 49 -6.29 -31.02 6.28
CA LEU A 49 -5.73 -30.41 7.50
C LEU A 49 -5.65 -28.88 7.41
N TRP A 50 -5.29 -28.34 6.25
CA TRP A 50 -5.27 -26.88 6.06
C TRP A 50 -6.69 -26.31 6.08
N ASN A 51 -7.63 -26.95 5.38
CA ASN A 51 -9.02 -26.51 5.25
C ASN A 51 -9.75 -26.55 6.58
N SER A 52 -9.59 -27.60 7.39
CA SER A 52 -10.20 -27.67 8.73
C SER A 52 -9.72 -26.54 9.65
N ARG A 53 -8.48 -26.08 9.46
CA ARG A 53 -7.91 -25.00 10.25
C ARG A 53 -8.28 -23.62 9.72
N TRP A 54 -8.26 -23.41 8.40
CA TRP A 54 -8.23 -22.07 7.82
C TRP A 54 -9.42 -21.72 6.92
N ALA A 55 -10.05 -22.68 6.24
CA ALA A 55 -11.13 -22.36 5.31
C ALA A 55 -12.29 -21.66 6.04
N GLY A 56 -12.85 -20.63 5.41
CA GLY A 56 -13.89 -19.76 5.97
C GLY A 56 -13.39 -18.72 6.97
N ARG A 57 -12.17 -18.83 7.50
CA ARG A 57 -11.61 -17.81 8.42
C ARG A 57 -11.17 -16.56 7.68
N GLU A 58 -11.15 -15.44 8.41
CA GLU A 58 -10.59 -14.18 7.91
C GLU A 58 -9.10 -14.37 7.56
N ALA A 59 -8.77 -13.98 6.33
CA ALA A 59 -7.44 -14.03 5.75
C ALA A 59 -6.74 -12.67 5.93
N PHE A 60 -5.41 -12.67 5.80
CA PHE A 60 -4.59 -11.44 5.83
C PHE A 60 -4.70 -10.62 7.14
N THR A 61 -4.82 -11.30 8.28
CA THR A 61 -5.04 -10.65 9.59
C THR A 61 -3.78 -10.06 10.23
N SER A 62 -2.58 -10.35 9.70
CA SER A 62 -1.33 -9.78 10.24
C SER A 62 -1.20 -8.30 9.88
N ALA A 63 -1.07 -7.43 10.89
CA ALA A 63 -0.95 -6.00 10.71
C ALA A 63 0.50 -5.51 10.93
N SER A 64 0.99 -4.62 10.06
CA SER A 64 2.27 -3.92 10.23
C SER A 64 2.23 -2.57 9.52
N HIS A 65 2.67 -1.51 10.19
CA HIS A 65 2.65 -0.13 9.65
C HIS A 65 1.27 0.32 9.13
N GLY A 66 0.19 -0.19 9.74
CA GLY A 66 -1.20 0.04 9.33
C GLY A 66 -1.71 -0.86 8.19
N TYR A 67 -0.84 -1.62 7.52
CA TYR A 67 -1.23 -2.53 6.46
C TYR A 67 -1.54 -3.93 6.97
N ARG A 68 -2.64 -4.50 6.47
CA ARG A 68 -2.98 -5.92 6.61
C ARG A 68 -2.23 -6.77 5.59
N SER A 69 -1.76 -7.95 6.01
CA SER A 69 -0.93 -8.85 5.19
C SER A 69 -1.12 -10.32 5.58
N GLY A 70 -0.74 -11.22 4.67
CA GLY A 70 -0.88 -12.66 4.84
C GLY A 70 0.01 -13.42 3.86
N LEU A 71 0.04 -14.75 4.01
CA LEU A 71 0.81 -15.64 3.14
C LEU A 71 -0.14 -16.40 2.21
N ILE A 72 0.12 -16.37 0.90
CA ILE A 72 -0.45 -17.33 -0.04
C ILE A 72 0.71 -18.11 -0.65
N CYS A 73 0.69 -19.44 -0.51
CA CYS A 73 1.74 -20.34 -1.00
C CYS A 73 3.15 -19.83 -0.64
N ASP A 74 3.36 -19.54 0.65
CA ASP A 74 4.61 -19.03 1.24
C ASP A 74 5.06 -17.63 0.77
N ARG A 75 4.22 -16.91 0.02
CA ARG A 75 4.49 -15.53 -0.41
C ARG A 75 3.69 -14.53 0.42
N LYS A 76 4.41 -13.59 1.04
CA LYS A 76 3.80 -12.47 1.76
C LYS A 76 3.16 -11.49 0.78
N MET A 77 1.88 -11.21 0.98
CA MET A 77 1.12 -10.27 0.16
C MET A 77 0.33 -9.31 1.06
N GLN A 78 0.05 -8.12 0.55
CA GLN A 78 -0.77 -7.11 1.25
C GLN A 78 -2.24 -7.27 0.89
N ALA A 79 -3.11 -7.12 1.89
CA ALA A 79 -4.55 -7.33 1.74
C ALA A 79 -5.17 -6.47 0.64
N HIS A 80 -4.85 -5.17 0.59
CA HIS A 80 -5.38 -4.26 -0.44
C HIS A 80 -4.98 -4.66 -1.86
N ARG A 81 -3.77 -5.21 -2.08
CA ARG A 81 -3.34 -5.69 -3.41
C ARG A 81 -4.07 -6.97 -3.79
N VAL A 82 -4.31 -7.85 -2.83
CA VAL A 82 -5.11 -9.07 -3.03
C VAL A 82 -6.56 -8.72 -3.33
N ALA A 83 -7.18 -7.80 -2.58
CA ALA A 83 -8.52 -7.29 -2.85
C ALA A 83 -8.64 -6.74 -4.27
N TRP A 84 -7.67 -5.92 -4.70
CA TRP A 84 -7.60 -5.39 -6.06
C TRP A 84 -7.55 -6.51 -7.12
N ALA A 85 -6.67 -7.49 -6.93
CA ALA A 85 -6.48 -8.58 -7.88
C ALA A 85 -7.70 -9.52 -7.96
N VAL A 86 -8.37 -9.79 -6.84
CA VAL A 86 -9.59 -10.60 -6.81
C VAL A 86 -10.69 -9.95 -7.64
N ILE A 87 -10.90 -8.64 -7.47
CA ILE A 87 -11.97 -7.93 -8.19
C ILE A 87 -11.61 -7.68 -9.65
N HIS A 88 -10.43 -7.14 -9.94
CA HIS A 88 -10.07 -6.72 -11.30
C HIS A 88 -9.46 -7.83 -12.16
N GLY A 89 -9.07 -8.95 -11.55
CA GLY A 89 -8.45 -10.06 -12.26
C GLY A 89 -7.05 -9.83 -12.78
N ARG A 90 -6.39 -8.78 -12.32
CA ARG A 90 -5.00 -8.48 -12.61
C ARG A 90 -4.31 -7.95 -11.36
N TRP A 91 -3.02 -8.21 -11.25
CA TRP A 91 -2.20 -7.47 -10.28
C TRP A 91 -2.15 -5.99 -10.67
N PRO A 92 -2.09 -5.07 -9.70
CA PRO A 92 -1.91 -3.67 -10.04
C PRO A 92 -0.50 -3.43 -10.57
N ASN A 93 -0.42 -2.67 -11.66
CA ASN A 93 0.80 -2.19 -12.31
C ASN A 93 1.54 -1.17 -11.43
N GLY A 94 0.80 -0.45 -10.59
CA GLY A 94 1.30 0.58 -9.70
C GLY A 94 1.17 0.26 -8.21
N GLU A 95 1.06 1.34 -7.44
CA GLU A 95 0.71 1.30 -6.02
C GLU A 95 -0.81 1.33 -5.87
N ILE A 96 -1.32 0.75 -4.79
CA ILE A 96 -2.72 0.92 -4.40
C ILE A 96 -2.74 1.91 -3.24
N ASP A 97 -3.30 3.09 -3.50
CA ASP A 97 -3.44 4.16 -2.52
C ASP A 97 -4.82 4.10 -1.85
N HIS A 98 -4.82 4.33 -0.54
CA HIS A 98 -6.03 4.45 0.27
C HIS A 98 -6.49 5.91 0.24
N ILE A 99 -7.63 6.18 -0.37
CA ILE A 99 -8.14 7.54 -0.61
C ILE A 99 -8.28 8.32 0.70
N ASN A 100 -8.83 7.69 1.74
CA ASN A 100 -8.99 8.28 3.07
C ASN A 100 -7.69 8.27 3.91
N GLY A 101 -6.62 7.63 3.44
CA GLY A 101 -5.36 7.49 4.14
C GLY A 101 -5.30 6.41 5.24
N ASP A 102 -6.42 5.75 5.55
CA ASP A 102 -6.48 4.60 6.46
C ASP A 102 -6.09 3.32 5.71
N ARG A 103 -4.90 2.81 6.02
CA ARG A 103 -4.29 1.62 5.40
C ARG A 103 -5.00 0.31 5.76
N SER A 104 -5.86 0.31 6.77
CA SER A 104 -6.61 -0.86 7.22
C SER A 104 -7.95 -1.01 6.50
N ASP A 105 -8.47 0.09 5.93
CA ASP A 105 -9.73 0.14 5.20
C ASP A 105 -9.55 -0.29 3.74
N ASN A 106 -9.65 -1.60 3.50
CA ASN A 106 -9.47 -2.19 2.17
C ASN A 106 -10.78 -2.31 1.37
N ARG A 107 -11.81 -1.52 1.69
CA ARG A 107 -13.02 -1.42 0.87
C ARG A 107 -12.68 -0.86 -0.50
N LEU A 108 -13.20 -1.44 -1.57
CA LEU A 108 -12.80 -1.09 -2.94
C LEU A 108 -13.06 0.38 -3.26
N ALA A 109 -14.14 0.95 -2.72
CA ALA A 109 -14.46 2.38 -2.84
C ALA A 109 -13.39 3.30 -2.22
N ASN A 110 -12.54 2.78 -1.34
CA ASN A 110 -11.43 3.50 -0.71
C ASN A 110 -10.08 3.21 -1.39
N LEU A 111 -10.01 2.32 -2.38
CA LEU A 111 -8.77 1.95 -3.05
C LEU A 111 -8.70 2.54 -4.45
N ARG A 112 -7.52 3.03 -4.84
CA ARG A 112 -7.23 3.42 -6.22
C ARG A 112 -5.85 2.96 -6.65
N GLU A 113 -5.73 2.50 -7.89
CA GLU A 113 -4.43 2.25 -8.52
C GLU A 113 -3.82 3.60 -8.93
N VAL A 114 -2.61 3.87 -8.47
CA VAL A 114 -1.87 5.10 -8.74
C VAL A 114 -0.44 4.79 -9.13
N THR A 115 0.18 5.71 -9.85
CA THR A 115 1.63 5.67 -10.05
C THR A 115 2.36 5.94 -8.74
N LYS A 116 3.61 5.49 -8.63
CA LYS A 116 4.48 5.82 -7.48
C LYS A 116 4.56 7.33 -7.24
N ARG A 117 4.61 8.12 -8.33
CA ARG A 117 4.69 9.58 -8.25
C ARG A 117 3.44 10.18 -7.61
N GLU A 118 2.26 9.73 -8.01
CA GLU A 118 0.99 10.16 -7.43
C GLU A 118 0.86 9.73 -5.97
N ASN A 119 1.24 8.49 -5.63
CA ASN A 119 1.26 8.01 -4.25
C ASN A 119 2.16 8.89 -3.36
N HIS A 120 3.35 9.25 -3.84
CA HIS A 120 4.26 10.17 -3.14
C HIS A 120 3.65 11.57 -2.91
N ARG A 121 2.84 12.05 -3.85
CA ARG A 121 2.10 13.33 -3.72
C ARG A 121 0.92 13.24 -2.75
N ASN A 122 0.53 12.05 -2.31
CA ASN A 122 -0.50 11.84 -1.28
C ASN A 122 0.08 11.36 0.06
N MET A 123 1.40 11.40 0.27
CA MET A 123 1.98 10.93 1.54
C MET A 123 1.70 11.87 2.70
N ALA A 124 1.56 11.27 3.90
CA ALA A 124 1.61 11.95 5.17
C ALA A 124 2.98 12.61 5.41
N ILE A 125 3.02 13.56 6.34
CA ILE A 125 4.28 14.15 6.78
C ILE A 125 5.16 13.07 7.44
N ARG A 126 6.47 13.17 7.24
CA ARG A 126 7.40 12.24 7.91
C ARG A 126 7.41 12.50 9.41
N SER A 127 7.56 11.44 10.21
CA SER A 127 7.61 11.52 11.67
C SER A 127 8.82 12.31 12.20
N ASP A 128 9.90 12.41 11.41
CA ASP A 128 11.11 13.17 11.72
C ASP A 128 11.08 14.61 11.17
N ASN A 129 9.96 15.04 10.58
CA ASN A 129 9.81 16.42 10.13
C ASN A 129 9.64 17.35 11.34
N THR A 130 10.61 18.25 11.51
CA THR A 130 10.66 19.16 12.66
C THR A 130 9.96 20.50 12.43
N SER A 131 9.66 20.86 11.18
CA SER A 131 9.00 22.13 10.84
C SER A 131 7.48 22.04 10.87
N GLY A 132 6.93 20.83 10.85
CA GLY A 132 5.49 20.58 10.71
C GLY A 132 4.97 20.76 9.28
N VAL A 133 5.83 21.05 8.29
CA VAL A 133 5.46 21.21 6.87
C VAL A 133 6.48 20.51 5.97
N THR A 134 6.00 19.59 5.12
CA THR A 134 6.84 18.88 4.15
C THR A 134 7.53 19.86 3.21
N GLY A 135 8.85 19.74 3.06
CA GLY A 135 9.63 20.57 2.14
C GLY A 135 9.96 21.96 2.67
N VAL A 136 9.65 22.29 3.92
CA VAL A 136 10.04 23.55 4.57
C VAL A 136 10.97 23.26 5.73
N TYR A 137 12.09 23.98 5.84
CA TYR A 137 13.07 23.78 6.91
C TYR A 137 13.88 25.05 7.20
N TRP A 138 14.45 25.14 8.40
CA TRP A 138 15.35 26.23 8.77
C TRP A 138 16.78 25.94 8.30
N ALA A 139 17.29 26.74 7.37
CA ALA A 139 18.65 26.63 6.87
C ALA A 139 19.60 27.43 7.77
N ARG A 140 20.10 26.79 8.84
CA ARG A 140 20.94 27.42 9.89
C ARG A 140 22.11 28.22 9.32
N GLU A 141 22.84 27.66 8.36
CA GLU A 141 23.99 28.30 7.73
C GLU A 141 23.67 29.61 7.00
N LYS A 142 22.41 29.81 6.63
CA LYS A 142 21.94 30.98 5.89
C LYS A 142 21.05 31.89 6.74
N GLY A 143 20.71 31.47 7.96
CA GLY A 143 19.77 32.20 8.83
C GLY A 143 18.40 32.46 8.18
N LYS A 144 17.92 31.53 7.32
CA LYS A 144 16.68 31.71 6.54
C LYS A 144 15.83 30.44 6.51
N TRP A 145 14.52 30.60 6.36
CA TRP A 145 13.58 29.52 6.07
C TRP A 145 13.68 29.14 4.60
N ALA A 146 13.97 27.88 4.31
CA ALA A 146 14.05 27.38 2.94
C ALA A 146 12.84 26.51 2.61
N ALA A 147 12.37 26.60 1.37
CA ALA A 147 11.32 25.75 0.84
C ALA A 147 11.78 25.03 -0.43
N TYR A 148 11.35 23.77 -0.58
CA TYR A 148 11.55 22.98 -1.79
C TYR A 148 10.31 22.16 -2.13
N ILE A 149 10.23 21.69 -3.37
CA ILE A 149 9.22 20.72 -3.81
C ILE A 149 9.79 19.68 -4.77
N LYS A 150 9.21 18.49 -4.75
CA LYS A 150 9.61 17.40 -5.64
C LYS A 150 8.64 17.31 -6.82
N ALA A 151 9.02 17.85 -7.97
CA ALA A 151 8.34 17.57 -9.22
C ALA A 151 8.91 16.26 -9.81
N ASP A 152 9.52 16.30 -10.98
CA ASP A 152 10.35 15.20 -11.48
C ASP A 152 11.76 15.22 -10.85
N LYS A 153 12.25 16.42 -10.56
CA LYS A 153 13.44 16.67 -9.74
C LYS A 153 13.09 17.50 -8.52
N MET A 154 14.04 17.59 -7.60
CA MET A 154 13.97 18.51 -6.47
C MET A 154 14.12 19.95 -6.98
N VAL A 155 13.14 20.79 -6.69
CA VAL A 155 13.08 22.20 -7.08
C VAL A 155 13.17 23.04 -5.81
N ALA A 156 14.17 23.92 -5.73
CA ALA A 156 14.23 24.93 -4.69
C ALA A 156 13.19 26.02 -4.98
N LEU A 157 12.33 26.30 -4.01
CA LEU A 157 11.31 27.36 -4.11
C LEU A 157 11.81 28.69 -3.57
N GLY A 158 12.98 28.71 -2.93
CA GLY A 158 13.62 29.92 -2.42
C GLY A 158 13.97 29.82 -0.93
N ARG A 159 14.48 30.95 -0.43
CA ARG A 159 14.78 31.18 0.99
C ARG A 159 14.11 32.48 1.41
N TYR A 160 13.56 32.48 2.61
CA TYR A 160 12.66 33.49 3.13
C TYR A 160 13.06 33.85 4.56
N ASP A 161 12.71 35.05 5.00
CA ASP A 161 13.02 35.49 6.36
C ASP A 161 12.04 34.91 7.38
N THR A 162 10.80 34.63 6.95
CA THR A 162 9.77 34.06 7.82
C THR A 162 9.37 32.64 7.43
N PHE A 163 8.91 31.87 8.42
CA PHE A 163 8.36 30.54 8.19
C PHE A 163 7.11 30.60 7.31
N ALA A 164 6.25 31.60 7.54
CA ALA A 164 4.99 31.78 6.83
C ALA A 164 5.20 31.96 5.32
N GLU A 165 6.18 32.75 4.91
CA GLU A 165 6.52 32.94 3.49
C GLU A 165 7.01 31.64 2.84
N ALA A 166 7.88 30.89 3.51
CA ALA A 166 8.35 29.60 3.02
C ALA A 166 7.19 28.58 2.86
N VAL A 167 6.24 28.57 3.81
CA VAL A 167 5.03 27.74 3.73
C VAL A 167 4.12 28.21 2.59
N ALA A 168 3.94 29.51 2.41
CA ALA A 168 3.11 30.06 1.33
C ALA A 168 3.69 29.67 -0.05
N ALA A 169 4.99 29.79 -0.25
CA ALA A 169 5.68 29.35 -1.46
C ALA A 169 5.50 27.84 -1.69
N ARG A 170 5.63 27.03 -0.64
CA ARG A 170 5.42 25.59 -0.69
C ARG A 170 4.00 25.23 -1.14
N ARG A 171 2.98 25.83 -0.51
CA ARG A 171 1.55 25.59 -0.82
C ARG A 171 1.18 26.04 -2.23
N ALA A 172 1.72 27.18 -2.68
CA ALA A 172 1.53 27.65 -4.05
C ALA A 172 2.05 26.64 -5.08
N ALA A 173 3.26 26.10 -4.85
CA ALA A 173 3.85 25.10 -5.72
C ALA A 173 3.08 23.75 -5.71
N GLU A 174 2.55 23.34 -4.56
CA GLU A 174 1.70 22.15 -4.44
C GLU A 174 0.45 22.26 -5.32
N LYS A 175 -0.21 23.42 -5.31
CA LYS A 175 -1.39 23.69 -6.15
C LYS A 175 -1.06 23.61 -7.64
N VAL A 176 0.06 24.20 -8.05
CA VAL A 176 0.52 24.18 -9.46
C VAL A 176 0.85 22.76 -9.92
N LEU A 177 1.50 21.96 -9.07
CA LEU A 177 1.91 20.59 -9.41
C LEU A 177 0.83 19.52 -9.18
N GLY A 178 -0.37 19.93 -8.76
CA GLY A 178 -1.50 19.03 -8.53
C GLY A 178 -1.27 18.04 -7.39
N TYR A 179 -0.67 18.49 -6.28
CA TYR A 179 -0.59 17.67 -5.07
C TYR A 179 -1.98 17.45 -4.48
N HIS A 180 -2.18 16.28 -3.87
CA HIS A 180 -3.45 15.95 -3.23
C HIS A 180 -3.65 16.82 -1.98
N PRO A 181 -4.87 17.28 -1.66
CA PRO A 181 -5.14 18.07 -0.45
C PRO A 181 -4.72 17.38 0.85
N ASN A 182 -4.66 16.04 0.88
CA ASN A 182 -4.23 15.25 2.04
C ASN A 182 -2.69 15.13 2.16
N HIS A 183 -1.91 15.75 1.27
CA HIS A 183 -0.45 15.72 1.35
C HIS A 183 0.03 16.42 2.62
N GLY A 184 0.96 15.78 3.33
CA GLY A 184 1.47 16.33 4.58
C GLY A 184 0.50 16.23 5.76
N ARG A 185 -0.58 15.43 5.65
CA ARG A 185 -1.41 15.07 6.81
C ARG A 185 -0.55 14.48 7.94
N ARG A 186 -1.00 14.67 9.18
CA ARG A 186 -0.41 14.04 10.37
C ARG A 186 -0.96 12.65 10.59
#